data_AF-A0A9D4CNH7-F1
#
_entry.id   AF-A0A9D4CNH7-F1
#
_cell.length_a   1.000
_cell.length_b   1.000
_cell.length_c   1.000
_cell.angle_alpha   90.00
_cell.angle_beta   90.00
_cell.angle_gamma   90.00
#
_symmetry.space_group_name_H-M   'P 1'
#
loop_
_entity.id
_entity.type
_entity.pdbx_description
1 polymer ?
#
loop_
_entity_poly.entity_id
_entity_poly.type
_entity_poly.pdbx_seq_one_letter_code
_entity_poly.pdbx_strand_id
1 'polypeptide(L)' 'MEFVADYSPQILVLPVGTNDLYEDVSVESMEEQICDIVYEAISNIKVAKVIVCQELHRCEPTIWTRFPVDLH' A
#
# COMPACT_ATOMS: atom_id res chain seq x y z
N MET A 1 -14.67 -7.27 -22.85
CA MET A 1 -14.64 -7.83 -21.48
C MET A 1 -15.41 -6.88 -20.60
N GLU A 2 -16.61 -7.25 -20.17
CA GLU A 2 -17.29 -6.53 -19.10
C GLU A 2 -16.53 -6.81 -17.79
N PHE A 3 -15.90 -5.78 -17.24
CA PHE A 3 -15.38 -5.84 -15.88
C PHE A 3 -16.57 -5.74 -14.93
N VAL A 4 -17.18 -6.88 -14.60
CA VAL A 4 -18.18 -6.95 -13.53
C VAL A 4 -17.41 -6.90 -12.21
N ALA A 5 -17.17 -5.68 -11.72
CA ALA A 5 -16.71 -5.48 -10.36
C ALA A 5 -17.93 -5.50 -9.42
N ASP A 6 -18.39 -6.69 -9.04
CA ASP A 6 -19.36 -6.89 -7.94
C ASP A 6 -18.73 -6.62 -6.56
N TYR A 7 -17.70 -5.77 -6.52
CA TYR A 7 -16.91 -5.51 -5.34
C TYR A 7 -17.05 -4.04 -4.94
N SER A 8 -17.84 -3.80 -3.89
CA SER A 8 -17.99 -2.50 -3.26
C SER A 8 -17.37 -2.56 -1.86
N PRO A 9 -16.03 -2.47 -1.76
CA PRO A 9 -15.36 -2.54 -0.47
C PRO A 9 -15.71 -1.29 0.34
N GLN A 10 -16.09 -1.49 1.60
CA GLN A 10 -16.35 -0.39 2.52
C GLN A 10 -15.05 0.22 3.07
N ILE A 11 -14.01 -0.60 3.19
CA ILE A 11 -12.71 -0.23 3.73
C ILE A 11 -11.63 -0.77 2.81
N LEU A 12 -10.71 0.09 2.39
CA LEU A 12 -9.45 -0.26 1.74
C LEU A 12 -8.32 -0.04 2.74
N VAL A 13 -7.49 -1.06 2.95
CA VAL A 13 -6.26 -0.95 3.74
C VAL A 13 -5.09 -1.00 2.76
N LEU A 14 -4.27 0.05 2.78
CA LEU A 14 -3.18 0.25 1.83
C LEU A 14 -1.83 0.25 2.58
N PRO A 15 -1.15 -0.91 2.71
CA PRO A 15 0.22 -0.97 3.19
C PRO A 15 1.18 -0.50 2.09
N VAL A 16 1.98 0.53 2.37
CA VAL A 16 2.89 1.18 1.40
C VAL A 16 4.23 1.53 2.04
N GLY A 17 5.26 1.70 1.20
CA GLY A 17 6.54 2.28 1.56
C GLY A 17 7.70 1.29 1.70
N THR A 18 7.45 -0.01 1.87
CA THR A 18 8.55 -0.95 2.16
C THR A 18 9.50 -1.11 0.99
N ASN A 19 9.00 -1.18 -0.25
CA ASN A 19 9.84 -1.26 -1.44
C ASN A 19 10.42 0.09 -1.84
N ASP A 20 9.63 1.15 -1.67
CA ASP A 20 10.01 2.53 -2.01
C ASP A 20 11.20 3.01 -1.18
N LEU A 21 11.38 2.48 0.04
CA LEU A 21 12.56 2.73 0.88
C LEU A 21 13.87 2.15 0.32
N TYR A 22 13.80 1.15 -0.56
CA TYR A 22 14.96 0.55 -1.21
C TYR A 22 15.24 1.16 -2.59
N GLU A 23 14.30 1.94 -3.12
CA GLU A 23 14.44 2.67 -4.37
C GLU A 23 14.82 4.12 -4.09
N ASP A 24 15.54 4.76 -5.01
CA ASP A 24 15.97 6.16 -4.88
C ASP A 24 14.82 7.12 -5.28
N VAL A 25 13.62 6.83 -4.76
CA VAL A 25 12.38 7.58 -5.00
C VAL A 25 12.29 8.70 -3.99
N SER A 26 11.99 9.92 -4.45
CA SER A 26 11.82 11.05 -3.54
C SER A 26 10.54 10.90 -2.71
N VAL A 27 10.57 11.43 -1.49
CA VAL A 27 9.40 11.38 -0.59
C VAL A 27 8.17 12.04 -1.23
N GLU A 28 8.39 13.13 -1.98
CA GLU A 28 7.32 13.84 -2.69
C GLU A 28 6.68 12.97 -3.78
N SER A 29 7.49 12.20 -4.53
CA SER A 29 6.95 11.31 -5.56
C SER A 29 6.15 10.17 -4.96
N MET A 30 6.59 9.61 -3.83
CA MET A 30 5.86 8.60 -3.10
C MET A 30 4.54 9.15 -2.53
N GLU A 31 4.53 10.36 -2.00
CA GLU A 31 3.33 11.03 -1.51
C GLU A 31 2.30 11.24 -2.62
N GLU A 32 2.74 11.73 -3.80
CA GLU A 32 1.89 11.94 -4.96
C GLU A 32 1.23 10.61 -5.41
N GLN A 33 2.02 9.55 -5.54
CA GLN A 33 1.52 8.22 -5.93
C GLN A 33 0.51 7.66 -4.92
N ILE A 34 0.76 7.78 -3.62
CA ILE A 34 -0.18 7.35 -2.58
C ILE A 34 -1.49 8.14 -2.67
N CYS A 35 -1.40 9.46 -2.86
CA CYS A 35 -2.57 10.33 -3.02
C CYS A 35 -3.41 9.94 -4.24
N ASP A 36 -2.76 9.64 -5.37
CA ASP A 36 -3.43 9.22 -6.60
C ASP A 36 -4.20 7.90 -6.40
N ILE A 37 -3.59 6.91 -5.74
CA ILE A 37 -4.24 5.63 -5.43
C ILE A 37 -5.47 5.84 -4.52
N VAL A 38 -5.33 6.68 -3.49
CA VAL A 38 -6.45 7.00 -2.59
C VAL A 38 -7.57 7.71 -3.34
N TYR A 39 -7.23 8.66 -4.20
CA TYR A 39 -8.20 9.39 -5.00
C TYR A 39 -8.94 8.47 -5.97
N GLU A 40 -8.24 7.55 -6.62
CA GLU A 40 -8.84 6.57 -7.52
C GLU A 40 -9.77 5.61 -6.76
N ALA A 41 -9.36 5.14 -5.58
CA ALA A 41 -10.19 4.28 -4.74
C ALA A 41 -11.50 4.96 -4.31
N ILE A 42 -11.45 6.22 -3.92
CA ILE A 42 -12.64 6.97 -3.51
C ILE A 42 -13.51 7.33 -4.72
N SER A 43 -12.90 7.80 -5.80
CA SER A 43 -13.62 8.39 -6.93
C SER A 43 -14.17 7.35 -7.89
N ASN A 44 -13.41 6.29 -8.18
CA ASN A 44 -13.78 5.29 -9.18
C ASN A 44 -14.37 4.04 -8.53
N ILE A 45 -13.72 3.52 -7.47
CA ILE A 45 -14.15 2.29 -6.79
C ILE A 45 -15.25 2.57 -5.74
N LYS A 46 -15.41 3.85 -5.34
CA LYS A 46 -16.39 4.30 -4.33
C LYS A 46 -16.16 3.67 -2.96
N VAL A 47 -14.90 3.47 -2.56
CA VAL A 47 -14.55 3.00 -1.22
C VAL A 47 -14.94 4.06 -0.19
N ALA A 48 -15.66 3.68 0.86
CA ALA A 48 -16.12 4.62 1.89
C ALA A 48 -14.97 5.09 2.81
N LYS A 49 -13.96 4.25 3.03
CA LYS A 49 -12.82 4.57 3.89
C LYS A 49 -11.53 3.97 3.36
N VAL A 50 -10.48 4.77 3.29
CA VAL A 50 -9.11 4.29 3.00
C VAL A 50 -8.26 4.49 4.25
N ILE A 51 -7.51 3.44 4.62
CA ILE A 51 -6.55 3.46 5.71
C ILE A 51 -5.18 3.24 5.09
N VAL A 52 -4.36 4.29 5.05
CA VAL A 52 -2.97 4.20 4.60
C VAL A 52 -2.12 3.76 5.79
N CYS A 53 -1.45 2.62 5.65
CA CYS A 53 -0.54 2.08 6.63
C CYS A 53 0.89 2.29 6.13
N GLN A 54 1.58 3.28 6.69
CA GLN A 54 3.00 3.43 6.46
C GLN A 54 3.75 2.39 7.31
N GLU A 55 4.44 1.45 6.67
CA GLU A 55 5.33 0.56 7.38
C GLU A 55 6.59 1.33 7.81
N LEU A 56 6.62 1.75 9.07
CA LEU A 56 7.84 2.20 9.74
C LEU A 56 8.69 0.98 10.10
N HIS A 57 9.52 0.46 9.20
CA HIS A 57 10.62 -0.43 9.61
C HIS A 57 11.83 0.46 9.97
N ARG A 58 12.37 0.41 11.18
CA ARG A 58 13.01 -0.76 11.80
C ARG A 58 12.73 -0.81 13.32
N CYS A 59 11.76 -1.60 13.75
CA CYS A 59 11.98 -2.36 14.98
C CYS A 59 12.82 -3.56 14.57
N GLU A 60 13.98 -3.78 15.22
CA GLU A 60 14.63 -5.08 15.15
C GLU A 60 13.55 -6.15 15.40
N PRO A 61 13.48 -7.21 14.58
CA PRO A 61 12.51 -8.27 14.78
C PRO A 61 12.66 -8.80 16.21
N THR A 62 11.67 -8.53 17.07
CA THR A 62 11.67 -8.97 18.47
C THR A 62 11.52 -10.49 18.58
N ILE A 63 11.17 -11.15 17.48
CA ILE A 63 11.04 -12.60 17.36
C ILE A 63 11.69 -13.00 16.04
N TRP A 64 12.63 -13.95 16.08
CA TRP A 64 13.21 -14.59 14.89
C TRP A 64 12.13 -15.36 14.14
N THR A 65 11.45 -14.73 13.18
CA THR A 65 10.49 -15.42 12.31
C THR A 65 11.23 -15.93 11.07
N ARG A 66 11.19 -17.24 10.86
CA ARG A 66 11.66 -17.90 9.64
C ARG A 66 10.67 -17.65 8.51
N PHE A 67 10.67 -16.46 7.92
CA PHE A 67 10.13 -16.31 6.58
C PHE A 67 11.29 -16.49 5.60
N PRO A 68 11.20 -17.42 4.62
CA PRO A 68 12.18 -17.46 3.55
C PRO A 68 11.95 -16.22 2.69
N VAL A 69 12.75 -15.18 2.92
CA VAL A 69 12.93 -14.13 1.93
C VAL A 69 13.86 -14.75 0.90
N ASP A 70 13.28 -15.21 -0.20
CA ASP A 70 14.04 -15.70 -1.34
C ASP A 70 14.72 -14.48 -1.98
N LEU A 71 16.01 -14.33 -1.70
CA LEU A 71 16.88 -13.30 -2.29
C LEU A 71 17.60 -13.96 -3.48
N HIS A 72 16.90 -14.00 -4.61
CA HIS A 72 17.48 -14.37 -5.91
C HIS A 72 17.62 -13.12 -6.79
#